data_AF-A0A7C1W021-F1
#
_entry.id   AF-A0A7C1W021-F1
#
_cell.length_a   1.000
_cell.length_b   1.000
_cell.length_c   1.000
_cell.angle_alpha   90.00
_cell.angle_beta   90.00
_cell.angle_gamma   90.00
#
_symmetry.space_group_name_H-M   'P 1'
#
loop_
_entity.id
_entity.type
_entity.pdbx_description
1 polymer ?
#
loop_
_entity_poly.entity_id
_entity_poly.type
_entity_poly.pdbx_seq_one_letter_code
_entity_poly.pdbx_strand_id
1 'polypeptide(L)' 'MDDKWSILEQQIGDCRRCNLWKTRNNPVVGDGSTDARAMFIGEAPGYW' A
#
# COMPACT_ATOMS: atom_id res chain seq x y z
N MET A 1 -5.99 -19.16 0.19
CA MET A 1 -7.43 -18.83 0.07
C MET A 1 -7.43 -17.33 -0.10
N ASP A 2 -7.32 -16.89 -1.35
CA ASP A 2 -6.66 -15.63 -1.64
C ASP A 2 -7.72 -14.56 -1.84
N ASP A 3 -7.91 -13.74 -0.81
CA ASP A 3 -8.72 -12.52 -0.90
C ASP A 3 -8.03 -11.53 -1.85
N LYS A 4 -8.82 -10.83 -2.67
CA LYS A 4 -8.36 -9.84 -3.66
C LYS A 4 -7.43 -8.80 -3.02
N TRP A 5 -7.72 -8.41 -1.78
CA TRP A 5 -6.91 -7.47 -1.01
C TRP A 5 -5.54 -8.03 -0.65
N SER A 6 -5.48 -9.29 -0.22
CA SER A 6 -4.21 -9.96 0.10
C SER A 6 -3.29 -10.05 -1.12
N ILE A 7 -3.84 -10.33 -2.31
CA ILE A 7 -3.07 -10.33 -3.56
C ILE A 7 -2.52 -8.92 -3.86
N LEU A 8 -3.32 -7.88 -3.66
CA LEU A 8 -2.90 -6.50 -3.89
C LEU A 8 -1.77 -6.08 -2.93
N GLU A 9 -1.90 -6.41 -1.65
CA GLU A 9 -0.87 -6.16 -0.63
C GLU A 9 0.46 -6.83 -0.99
N GLN A 10 0.43 -8.09 -1.44
CA GLN A 10 1.62 -8.81 -1.91
C GLN A 10 2.26 -8.10 -3.11
N GLN A 11 1.47 -7.70 -4.10
CA GLN A 11 1.97 -7.00 -5.29
C GLN A 11 2.61 -5.65 -4.96
N ILE A 12 2.05 -4.92 -3.99
CA ILE A 12 2.64 -3.65 -3.51
C ILE A 12 3.92 -3.94 -2.72
N GLY A 13 3.92 -4.99 -1.90
CA GLY A 13 5.07 -5.53 -1.17
C GLY A 13 6.29 -5.72 -2.06
N ASP A 14 6.08 -6.36 -3.21
CA ASP A 14 7.14 -6.71 -4.17
C ASP A 14 7.36 -5.66 -5.26
N CYS A 15 6.65 -4.52 -5.21
CA CYS A 15 6.69 -3.54 -6.27
C CYS A 15 8.09 -2.89 -6.41
N ARG A 16 8.64 -2.98 -7.63
CA ARG A 16 9.92 -2.38 -8.04
C ARG A 16 9.81 -1.48 -9.27
N ARG A 17 8.61 -0.97 -9.57
CA ARG A 17 8.31 -0.23 -10.81
C ARG A 17 8.93 1.17 -10.89
N CYS A 18 9.35 1.77 -9.77
CA CYS A 18 10.02 3.07 -9.73
C CYS A 18 11.12 3.10 -8.64
N ASN A 19 12.03 4.06 -8.67
CA ASN A 19 13.20 4.09 -7.76
C ASN A 19 12.87 4.15 -6.26
N LEU A 20 11.63 4.46 -5.85
CA LEU A 20 11.22 4.53 -4.45
C LEU A 20 11.37 3.19 -3.70
N TRP A 21 11.33 2.06 -4.41
CA TRP A 21 11.53 0.74 -3.79
C TRP A 21 12.92 0.59 -3.17
N LYS A 22 13.91 1.35 -3.64
CA LYS A 22 15.30 1.24 -3.21
C LYS A 22 15.55 1.80 -1.81
N THR A 23 14.72 2.76 -1.37
CA THR A 23 14.95 3.52 -0.14
C THR A 23 13.86 3.33 0.91
N ARG A 24 12.68 2.79 0.55
CA ARG A 24 11.62 2.52 1.52
C ARG A 24 12.02 1.41 2.49
N ASN A 25 11.68 1.56 3.77
CA ASN A 25 11.79 0.46 4.75
C ASN A 25 10.64 -0.55 4.56
N ASN A 26 9.41 -0.04 4.48
CA ASN A 26 8.19 -0.81 4.25
C ASN A 26 7.30 -0.06 3.24
N PRO A 27 6.50 -0.76 2.41
CA PRO A 27 5.42 -0.11 1.68
C PRO A 27 4.27 0.19 2.65
N VAL A 28 3.54 1.27 2.40
CA VAL A 28 2.33 1.62 3.16
C VAL A 28 1.15 1.51 2.20
N VAL A 29 0.39 0.42 2.31
CA VAL A 29 -0.74 0.11 1.41
C VAL A 29 -1.98 0.95 1.75
N GLY A 30 -2.13 1.32 3.01
CA GLY A 30 -3.34 1.91 3.58
C GLY A 30 -3.98 0.98 4.59
N ASP A 31 -4.89 1.49 5.41
CA ASP A 31 -5.63 0.74 6.42
C ASP A 31 -7.08 1.27 6.51
N GLY A 32 -8.01 0.44 6.98
CA GLY A 32 -9.41 0.78 7.15
C GLY A 32 -10.37 -0.29 6.62
N SER A 33 -11.66 -0.03 6.80
CA SER A 33 -12.72 -0.94 6.32
C SER A 33 -12.78 -0.93 4.79
N THR A 34 -12.81 -2.13 4.19
CA THR A 34 -13.05 -2.31 2.75
C THR A 34 -14.44 -1.87 2.30
N ASP A 35 -15.37 -1.71 3.26
CA ASP A 35 -16.75 -1.26 3.05
C ASP A 35 -16.95 0.22 3.46
N ALA A 36 -15.86 0.96 3.67
CA ALA A 36 -15.93 2.37 4.02
C ALA A 36 -16.65 3.19 2.93
N ARG A 37 -17.54 4.10 3.35
CA ARG A 37 -18.29 4.98 2.43
C ARG A 37 -17.43 6.09 1.81
N ALA A 38 -16.25 6.36 2.37
CA ALA A 38 -15.33 7.39 1.90
C ALA A 38 -13.89 6.92 2.14
N MET A 39 -13.00 7.27 1.21
CA MET A 39 -11.57 7.00 1.27
C MET A 39 -10.81 8.32 1.17
N PHE A 40 -9.80 8.49 2.02
CA PHE A 40 -8.88 9.62 1.97
C PHE A 40 -7.56 9.18 1.32
N ILE A 41 -7.05 9.98 0.38
CA ILE A 41 -5.82 9.69 -0.36
C ILE A 41 -4.84 10.83 -0.11
N GLY A 42 -3.73 10.51 0.56
CA GLY A 42 -2.60 11.42 0.74
C GLY A 42 -1.59 11.37 -0.40
N GLU A 43 -0.48 12.09 -0.27
CA GLU A 43 0.57 12.13 -1.28
C GLU A 43 1.49 10.90 -1.22
N ALA A 44 2.18 10.71 -0.08
CA ALA A 44 3.17 9.66 0.11
C ALA A 44 3.44 9.40 1.60
N PRO A 45 4.06 8.26 1.96
CA PRO A 45 4.51 8.02 3.33
C PRO A 45 5.56 9.03 3.78
N GLY A 46 5.37 9.59 4.98
CA GLY A 46 6.31 10.48 5.64
C GLY A 46 7.14 9.79 6.72
N TYR A 47 7.98 10.57 7.39
CA TYR A 47 8.80 10.11 8.52
C TYR A 47 8.28 10.59 9.89
N TRP A 48 7.40 11.58 9.88
CA TRP A 48 6.92 12.32 11.06
C TRP A 48 5.42 12.14 11.22
#